data_AF-A0A2W5ZI18-F1
#
_entry.id   AF-A0A2W5ZI18-F1
#
_cell.length_a   1.000
_cell.length_b   1.000
_cell.length_c   1.000
_cell.angle_alpha   90.00
_cell.angle_beta   90.00
_cell.angle_gamma   90.00
#
_symmetry.space_group_name_H-M   'P 1'
#
loop_
_entity.id
_entity.type
_entity.pdbx_description
1 polymer ?
#
loop_
_entity_poly.entity_id
_entity_poly.type
_entity_poly.pdbx_seq_one_letter_code
_entity_poly.pdbx_strand_id
1 'polypeptide(L)'
;SSSPQPSLEAGATPAPAISATATPATASPPVPAMPSLEELDQMFKQSSLGKEADEARMRRGLRDLSNRTTDDADLVAMRNKANSARTDLEKRDRLRAYYTKYYDRMRAKADSAELKSYIDGQKAAHLNGTAQNRVRPSPTAAPSPTPKPAKAPEPPLPQ
;
A
#
# COMPACT_ATOMS: atom_id res chain seq x y z
N SER A 1 29.13 -52.56 -38.79
CA SER A 1 27.73 -52.22 -38.48
C SER A 1 27.60 -50.70 -38.55
N SER A 2 27.35 -50.13 -39.72
CA SER A 2 26.04 -49.98 -40.41
C SER A 2 25.08 -49.04 -39.68
N SER A 3 25.11 -47.78 -40.11
CA SER A 3 23.93 -46.88 -40.19
C SER A 3 22.88 -47.49 -41.14
N PRO A 4 21.59 -47.06 -41.15
CA PRO A 4 21.22 -45.72 -41.66
C PRO A 4 19.91 -45.09 -41.09
N GLN A 5 19.74 -43.76 -41.23
CA GLN A 5 18.43 -43.11 -41.49
C GLN A 5 17.99 -43.46 -42.92
N PRO A 6 16.70 -43.51 -43.37
CA PRO A 6 15.77 -42.35 -43.35
C PRO A 6 14.24 -42.66 -43.46
N SER A 7 13.45 -41.57 -43.52
CA SER A 7 12.15 -41.30 -44.20
C SER A 7 11.17 -42.41 -44.63
N LEU A 8 9.88 -42.23 -44.32
CA LEU A 8 8.68 -42.50 -45.15
C LEU A 8 7.54 -41.59 -44.58
N GLU A 9 6.98 -40.58 -45.24
CA GLU A 9 6.35 -40.44 -46.57
C GLU A 9 4.95 -41.07 -46.68
N ALA A 10 4.02 -40.23 -47.15
CA ALA A 10 2.78 -40.49 -47.89
C ALA A 10 1.65 -41.34 -47.28
N GLY A 11 0.52 -40.66 -47.07
CA GLY A 11 -0.68 -40.90 -47.88
C GLY A 11 -1.61 -42.05 -47.48
N ALA A 12 -2.85 -41.72 -47.12
CA ALA A 12 -4.09 -42.25 -47.72
C ALA A 12 -5.31 -42.00 -46.82
N THR A 13 -6.27 -41.26 -47.35
CA THR A 13 -7.69 -41.23 -46.93
C THR A 13 -8.29 -42.63 -46.81
N PRO A 14 -9.31 -42.81 -45.94
CA PRO A 14 -10.67 -42.83 -46.49
C PRO A 14 -11.66 -41.98 -45.68
N ALA A 15 -12.57 -41.35 -46.42
CA ALA A 15 -13.78 -40.72 -45.89
C ALA A 15 -14.61 -41.67 -45.01
N PRO A 16 -15.47 -41.11 -44.16
CA PRO A 16 -16.88 -41.49 -44.29
C PRO A 16 -17.82 -40.28 -44.34
N ALA A 17 -18.77 -40.41 -45.27
CA ALA A 17 -20.12 -39.87 -45.24
C ALA A 17 -20.29 -38.35 -45.08
N ILE A 18 -20.44 -37.72 -46.25
CA ILE A 18 -21.35 -36.59 -46.47
C ILE A 18 -22.70 -36.80 -45.72
N SER A 19 -23.02 -35.88 -44.81
CA SER A 19 -24.41 -35.52 -44.53
C SER A 19 -24.54 -34.05 -44.88
N ALA A 20 -25.18 -33.80 -46.01
CA ALA A 20 -25.63 -32.47 -46.38
C ALA A 20 -26.59 -31.97 -45.31
N THR A 21 -26.19 -30.95 -44.57
CA THR A 21 -27.13 -30.09 -43.86
C THR A 21 -26.70 -28.66 -44.13
N ALA A 22 -27.40 -28.03 -45.08
CA ALA A 22 -27.29 -26.61 -45.36
C ALA A 22 -27.47 -25.85 -44.04
N THR A 23 -26.46 -25.07 -43.65
CA THR A 23 -26.53 -24.17 -42.50
C THR A 23 -25.95 -22.81 -42.94
N PRO A 24 -26.67 -21.70 -42.69
CA PRO A 24 -26.43 -20.42 -43.36
C PRO A 24 -25.13 -19.74 -42.93
N ALA A 25 -24.59 -18.92 -43.84
CA ALA A 25 -23.43 -18.07 -43.63
C ALA A 25 -23.53 -17.30 -42.29
N THR A 26 -22.66 -17.62 -41.34
CA THR A 26 -22.48 -16.84 -40.12
C THR A 26 -21.32 -15.88 -40.33
N ALA A 27 -21.63 -14.59 -40.14
CA ALA A 27 -20.77 -13.45 -40.35
C ALA A 27 -19.38 -13.60 -39.70
N SER A 28 -18.38 -12.98 -40.32
CA SER A 28 -17.06 -12.75 -39.70
C SER A 28 -17.22 -12.10 -38.33
N PRO A 29 -16.42 -12.48 -37.32
CA PRO A 29 -16.46 -11.83 -36.01
C PRO A 29 -16.16 -10.33 -36.18
N PRO A 30 -16.87 -9.44 -35.47
CA PRO A 30 -16.62 -8.01 -35.55
C PRO A 30 -15.19 -7.73 -35.12
N VAL A 31 -14.39 -7.14 -36.01
CA VAL A 31 -13.10 -6.56 -35.65
C VAL A 31 -13.34 -5.52 -34.55
N PRO A 32 -12.61 -5.55 -33.43
CA PRO A 32 -12.77 -4.54 -32.39
C PRO A 32 -12.49 -3.18 -33.02
N ALA A 33 -13.50 -2.30 -33.00
CA ALA A 33 -13.35 -0.93 -33.48
C ALA A 33 -12.19 -0.29 -32.70
N MET A 34 -11.18 0.20 -33.41
CA MET A 34 -10.09 0.91 -32.78
C MET A 34 -10.69 2.12 -32.05
N PRO A 35 -10.42 2.31 -30.75
CA PRO A 35 -10.93 3.45 -30.01
C PRO A 35 -10.44 4.75 -30.65
N SER A 36 -11.29 5.77 -30.63
CA SER A 36 -10.91 7.10 -31.11
C SER A 36 -9.83 7.73 -30.23
N LEU A 37 -9.11 8.71 -30.77
CA LEU A 37 -8.02 9.37 -30.05
C LEU A 37 -8.51 10.07 -28.77
N GLU A 38 -9.69 10.70 -28.80
CA GLU A 38 -10.35 11.27 -27.61
C GLU A 38 -10.71 10.22 -26.55
N GLU A 39 -11.16 9.02 -26.95
CA GLU A 39 -11.44 7.94 -25.99
C GLU A 39 -10.17 7.43 -25.33
N LEU A 40 -9.07 7.33 -26.09
CA LEU A 40 -7.76 6.97 -25.54
C LEU A 40 -7.24 8.01 -24.54
N ASP A 41 -7.40 9.29 -24.85
CA ASP A 41 -7.03 10.39 -23.95
C ASP A 41 -7.89 10.38 -22.66
N GLN A 42 -9.21 10.12 -22.77
CA GLN A 42 -10.06 9.94 -21.59
C GLN A 42 -9.66 8.71 -20.77
N MET A 43 -9.35 7.58 -21.41
CA MET A 43 -8.86 6.39 -20.71
C MET A 43 -7.55 6.66 -19.97
N PHE A 44 -6.61 7.40 -20.59
CA PHE A 44 -5.33 7.74 -19.98
C PHE A 44 -5.45 8.79 -18.87
N LYS A 45 -6.49 9.64 -18.90
CA LYS A 45 -6.83 10.56 -17.80
C LYS A 45 -7.53 9.84 -16.64
N GLN A 46 -8.43 8.90 -16.93
CA GLN A 46 -9.13 8.10 -15.92
C GLN A 46 -8.17 7.16 -15.17
N SER A 47 -7.29 6.51 -15.91
CA SER A 47 -6.22 5.69 -15.35
C SER A 47 -4.96 6.53 -15.30
N SER A 48 -4.75 7.25 -14.19
CA SER A 48 -3.48 7.94 -13.90
C SER A 48 -2.35 6.90 -13.70
N LEU A 49 -2.01 6.19 -14.77
CA LEU A 49 -1.07 5.09 -14.87
C LEU A 49 0.33 5.52 -14.42
N GLY A 50 0.70 6.79 -14.65
CA GLY A 50 1.99 7.31 -14.19
C GLY A 50 2.15 7.27 -12.67
N LYS A 51 1.13 7.72 -11.92
CA LYS A 51 1.18 7.69 -10.44
C LYS A 51 1.05 6.28 -9.90
N GLU A 52 0.13 5.50 -10.45
CA GLU A 52 -0.09 4.12 -9.98
C GLU A 52 1.11 3.21 -10.28
N ALA A 53 1.77 3.39 -11.42
CA ALA A 53 2.99 2.67 -11.76
C ALA A 53 4.15 3.04 -10.81
N ASP A 54 4.25 4.32 -10.42
CA ASP A 54 5.24 4.76 -9.44
C ASP A 54 4.95 4.16 -8.05
N GLU A 55 3.70 4.22 -7.58
CA GLU A 55 3.29 3.58 -6.33
C GLU A 55 3.50 2.06 -6.35
N ALA A 56 3.27 1.41 -7.49
CA ALA A 56 3.55 -0.02 -7.65
C ALA A 56 5.05 -0.30 -7.57
N ARG A 57 5.91 0.57 -8.13
CA ARG A 57 7.37 0.49 -7.97
C ARG A 57 7.77 0.67 -6.51
N MET A 58 7.21 1.66 -5.80
CA MET A 58 7.48 1.90 -4.38
C MET A 58 7.03 0.73 -3.50
N ARG A 59 5.83 0.18 -3.73
CA ARG A 59 5.32 -1.01 -3.02
C ARG A 59 6.20 -2.24 -3.23
N ARG A 60 6.69 -2.47 -4.46
CA ARG A 60 7.64 -3.56 -4.74
C ARG A 60 8.93 -3.37 -3.96
N GLY A 61 9.56 -2.20 -4.04
CA GLY A 61 10.78 -1.90 -3.29
C GLY A 61 10.62 -2.06 -1.78
N LEU A 62 9.48 -1.61 -1.23
CA LEU A 62 9.16 -1.82 0.18
C LEU A 62 9.02 -3.31 0.53
N ARG A 63 8.35 -4.09 -0.32
CA ARG A 63 8.17 -5.54 -0.09
C ARG A 63 9.52 -6.27 -0.09
N ASP A 64 10.40 -5.94 -1.02
CA ASP A 64 11.73 -6.53 -1.09
C ASP A 64 12.57 -6.19 0.16
N LEU A 65 12.54 -4.92 0.60
CA LEU A 65 13.19 -4.48 1.83
C LEU A 65 12.61 -5.15 3.09
N SER A 66 11.28 -5.29 3.13
CA SER A 66 10.57 -5.95 4.21
C SER A 66 10.98 -7.41 4.32
N ASN A 67 11.02 -8.14 3.21
CA ASN A 67 11.43 -9.55 3.20
C ASN A 67 12.86 -9.68 3.75
N ARG A 68 13.80 -8.85 3.26
CA ARG A 68 15.19 -8.83 3.75
C ARG A 68 15.36 -8.41 5.20
N THR A 69 14.36 -7.79 5.81
CA THR A 69 14.42 -7.27 7.19
C THR A 69 13.64 -8.14 8.16
N THR A 70 12.64 -8.88 7.68
CA THR A 70 11.78 -9.76 8.48
C THR A 70 12.54 -10.93 9.10
N ASP A 71 13.55 -11.45 8.42
CA ASP A 71 14.38 -12.57 8.91
C ASP A 71 15.37 -12.18 10.02
N ASP A 72 15.38 -10.93 10.47
CA ASP A 72 16.27 -10.50 11.54
C ASP A 72 15.79 -11.01 12.91
N ALA A 73 16.66 -11.76 13.59
CA ALA A 73 16.37 -12.39 14.88
C ALA A 73 15.94 -11.39 15.97
N ASP A 74 16.49 -10.17 16.00
CA ASP A 74 16.11 -9.14 16.98
C ASP A 74 14.65 -8.72 16.76
N LEU A 75 14.23 -8.55 15.50
CA LEU A 75 12.85 -8.14 15.18
C LEU A 75 11.86 -9.25 15.49
N VAL A 76 12.21 -10.51 15.19
CA VAL A 76 11.38 -11.66 15.53
C VAL A 76 11.23 -11.78 17.05
N ALA A 77 12.33 -11.65 17.80
CA ALA A 77 12.29 -11.68 19.26
C ALA A 77 11.43 -10.54 19.84
N MET A 78 11.59 -9.31 19.33
CA MET A 78 10.77 -8.16 19.74
C MET A 78 9.28 -8.36 19.43
N ARG A 79 8.96 -8.88 18.24
CA ARG A 79 7.58 -9.19 17.85
C ARG A 79 6.96 -10.26 18.75
N ASN A 80 7.70 -11.32 19.04
CA ASN A 80 7.25 -12.38 19.95
C ASN A 80 7.06 -11.85 21.37
N LYS A 81 7.98 -11.00 21.85
CA LYS A 81 7.86 -10.33 23.14
C LYS A 81 6.67 -9.37 23.19
N ALA A 82 6.34 -8.69 22.11
CA ALA A 82 5.14 -7.87 22.02
C ALA A 82 3.87 -8.72 22.09
N ASN A 83 3.85 -9.86 21.40
CA ASN A 83 2.71 -10.78 21.40
C ASN A 83 2.50 -11.50 22.74
N SER A 84 3.57 -11.73 23.51
CA SER A 84 3.50 -12.34 24.85
C SER A 84 3.26 -11.33 25.99
N ALA A 85 2.98 -10.07 25.66
CA ALA A 85 2.65 -9.06 26.66
C ALA A 85 1.34 -9.42 27.39
N ARG A 86 1.31 -9.18 28.71
CA ARG A 86 0.15 -9.49 29.56
C ARG A 86 -0.94 -8.42 29.49
N THR A 87 -0.58 -7.20 29.09
CA THR A 87 -1.48 -6.07 29.03
C THR A 87 -1.45 -5.39 27.66
N ASP A 88 -2.55 -4.73 27.28
CA ASP A 88 -2.64 -3.94 26.03
C ASP A 88 -1.60 -2.81 26.01
N LEU A 89 -1.41 -2.13 27.14
CA LEU A 89 -0.44 -1.05 27.26
C LEU A 89 0.98 -1.55 26.94
N GLU A 90 1.41 -2.62 27.60
CA GLU A 90 2.72 -3.23 27.34
C GLU A 90 2.84 -3.73 25.90
N LYS A 91 1.77 -4.34 25.36
CA LYS A 91 1.75 -4.80 23.97
C LYS A 91 2.00 -3.64 23.01
N ARG A 92 1.29 -2.53 23.17
CA ARG A 92 1.45 -1.33 22.34
C ARG A 92 2.83 -0.71 22.47
N ASP A 93 3.37 -0.59 23.68
CA ASP A 93 4.70 -0.02 23.87
C ASP A 93 5.78 -0.89 23.23
N ARG A 94 5.68 -2.22 23.37
CA ARG A 94 6.55 -3.18 22.69
C ARG A 94 6.36 -3.15 21.17
N LEU A 95 5.14 -2.98 20.67
CA LEU A 95 4.85 -2.82 19.24
C LEU A 95 5.43 -1.51 18.70
N ARG A 96 5.34 -0.39 19.42
CA ARG A 96 5.98 0.87 19.02
C ARG A 96 7.49 0.71 18.92
N ALA A 97 8.11 0.05 19.90
CA ALA A 97 9.53 -0.24 19.87
C ALA A 97 9.90 -1.14 18.67
N TYR A 98 9.11 -2.21 18.44
CA TYR A 98 9.28 -3.12 17.30
C TYR A 98 9.19 -2.38 15.97
N TYR A 99 8.12 -1.61 15.73
CA TYR A 99 7.96 -0.87 14.47
C TYR A 99 9.06 0.18 14.29
N THR A 100 9.45 0.88 15.35
CA THR A 100 10.56 1.85 15.28
C THR A 100 11.83 1.16 14.77
N LYS A 101 12.26 0.07 15.42
CA LYS A 101 13.42 -0.72 15.01
C LYS A 101 13.30 -1.29 13.59
N TYR A 102 12.13 -1.82 13.24
CA TYR A 102 11.87 -2.42 11.92
C TYR A 102 12.00 -1.38 10.80
N TYR A 103 11.35 -0.22 10.94
CA TYR A 103 11.41 0.84 9.94
C TYR A 103 12.78 1.54 9.90
N ASP A 104 13.48 1.70 11.03
CA ASP A 104 14.85 2.23 11.03
C ASP A 104 15.82 1.32 10.27
N ARG A 105 15.68 0.00 10.39
CA ARG A 105 16.47 -0.96 9.60
C ARG A 105 16.13 -0.93 8.12
N MET A 106 14.85 -0.83 7.76
CA MET A 106 14.46 -0.67 6.35
C MET A 106 14.98 0.64 5.78
N ARG A 107 14.91 1.74 6.53
CA ARG A 107 15.42 3.06 6.12
C ARG A 107 16.93 3.05 5.92
N ALA A 108 17.67 2.35 6.78
CA ALA A 108 19.13 2.18 6.66
C ALA A 108 19.53 1.36 5.42
N LYS A 109 18.69 0.41 4.98
CA LYS A 109 18.89 -0.41 3.78
C LYS A 109 18.34 0.24 2.50
N ALA A 110 17.61 1.34 2.60
CA ALA A 110 17.02 2.00 1.44
C ALA A 110 18.05 2.87 0.73
N ASP A 111 18.18 2.70 -0.59
CA ASP A 111 19.15 3.43 -1.40
C ASP A 111 18.62 4.81 -1.86
N SER A 112 17.31 4.95 -2.09
CA SER A 112 16.71 6.19 -2.61
C SER A 112 16.06 7.06 -1.53
N ALA A 113 16.08 8.38 -1.74
CA ALA A 113 15.43 9.36 -0.85
C ALA A 113 13.89 9.25 -0.86
N GLU A 114 13.31 8.93 -2.02
CA GLU A 114 11.86 8.72 -2.16
C GLU A 114 11.40 7.51 -1.36
N LEU A 115 12.14 6.40 -1.45
CA LEU A 115 11.83 5.18 -0.70
C LEU A 115 11.99 5.40 0.80
N LYS A 116 13.01 6.17 1.24
CA LYS A 116 13.15 6.56 2.65
C LYS A 116 11.94 7.36 3.13
N SER A 117 11.46 8.31 2.34
CA SER A 117 10.29 9.12 2.67
C SER A 117 9.01 8.27 2.74
N TYR A 118 8.85 7.33 1.80
CA TYR A 118 7.75 6.37 1.80
C TYR A 118 7.78 5.45 3.05
N ILE A 119 8.97 4.97 3.43
CA ILE A 119 9.19 4.19 4.66
C ILE A 119 8.83 5.00 5.91
N ASP A 120 9.21 6.28 5.98
CA ASP A 120 8.84 7.17 7.10
C ASP A 120 7.32 7.40 7.19
N GLY A 121 6.64 7.56 6.05
CA GLY A 121 5.18 7.62 5.99
C GLY A 121 4.51 6.35 6.53
N GLN A 122 5.01 5.18 6.12
CA GLN A 122 4.52 3.89 6.60
C GLN A 122 4.80 3.69 8.10
N LYS A 123 5.97 4.14 8.59
CA LYS A 123 6.32 4.14 10.02
C LYS A 123 5.31 4.96 10.81
N ALA A 124 5.03 6.19 10.38
CA ALA A 124 4.06 7.06 11.04
C ALA A 124 2.65 6.45 11.04
N ALA A 125 2.21 5.86 9.93
CA ALA A 125 0.91 5.19 9.83
C ALA A 125 0.77 4.03 10.84
N HIS A 126 1.77 3.15 10.94
CA HIS A 126 1.76 2.07 11.92
C HIS A 126 1.82 2.57 13.36
N LEU A 127 2.67 3.55 13.66
CA LEU A 127 2.76 4.12 15.00
C LEU A 127 1.44 4.80 15.42
N ASN A 128 0.78 5.51 14.50
CA ASN A 128 -0.54 6.08 14.74
C ASN A 128 -1.60 5.00 14.99
N GLY A 129 -1.54 3.87 14.28
CA GLY A 129 -2.39 2.71 14.55
C GLY A 129 -2.18 2.11 15.96
N THR A 130 -0.99 2.31 16.55
CA THR A 130 -0.71 1.95 17.94
C THR A 130 -1.01 3.07 18.94
N ALA A 131 -1.67 4.17 18.58
CA ALA A 131 -2.17 5.19 19.51
C ALA A 131 -3.55 4.78 20.06
N GLN A 132 -3.88 5.06 21.33
CA GLN A 132 -5.21 4.70 21.85
C GLN A 132 -6.17 5.81 21.42
N ASN A 133 -7.36 5.44 20.97
CA ASN A 133 -8.43 6.41 20.77
C ASN A 133 -8.77 7.01 22.14
N ARG A 134 -8.67 8.34 22.30
CA ARG A 134 -8.96 9.00 23.57
C ARG A 134 -10.47 8.95 23.81
N VAL A 135 -10.91 7.97 24.60
CA VAL A 135 -12.32 7.79 25.00
C VAL A 135 -12.80 8.94 25.91
N ARG A 136 -11.87 9.69 26.52
CA ARG A 136 -12.20 10.89 27.29
C ARG A 136 -11.74 12.12 26.52
N PRO A 137 -12.64 13.08 26.20
CA PRO A 137 -12.19 14.39 25.75
C PRO A 137 -11.28 14.97 26.82
N SER A 138 -10.13 15.51 26.38
CA SER A 138 -9.27 16.29 27.27
C SER A 138 -10.11 17.43 27.85
N PRO A 139 -10.03 17.72 29.16
CA PRO A 139 -10.75 18.86 29.71
C PRO A 139 -10.28 20.10 28.95
N THR A 140 -11.16 20.67 28.13
CA THR A 140 -10.97 22.02 27.57
C THR A 140 -10.55 22.91 28.72
N ALA A 141 -9.39 23.56 28.59
CA ALA A 141 -8.96 24.54 29.56
C ALA A 141 -10.11 25.54 29.74
N ALA A 142 -10.72 25.54 30.92
CA ALA A 142 -11.75 26.51 31.23
C ALA A 142 -11.15 27.91 31.00
N PRO A 143 -11.87 28.84 30.36
CA PRO A 143 -11.38 30.20 30.22
C PRO A 143 -11.01 30.72 31.61
N SER A 144 -9.74 31.09 31.77
CA SER A 144 -9.25 31.73 32.99
C SER A 144 -10.17 32.90 33.33
N PRO A 145 -10.67 33.04 34.57
CA PRO A 145 -11.51 34.18 34.91
C PRO A 145 -10.69 35.45 34.68
N THR A 146 -11.17 36.29 33.75
CA THR A 146 -10.62 37.62 33.50
C THR A 146 -10.58 38.39 34.82
N PRO A 147 -9.45 38.97 35.24
CA PRO A 147 -9.40 39.76 36.46
C PRO A 147 -10.35 40.96 36.31
N LYS A 148 -11.32 41.04 37.22
CA LYS A 148 -12.27 42.16 37.34
C LYS A 148 -11.46 43.45 37.57
N PRO A 149 -11.68 44.54 36.80
CA PRO A 149 -10.97 45.78 37.04
C PRO A 149 -11.35 46.33 38.42
N ALA A 150 -10.33 46.56 39.24
CA ALA A 150 -10.46 47.22 40.53
C ALA A 150 -11.02 48.64 40.32
N LYS A 151 -12.06 49.00 41.09
CA LYS A 151 -12.55 50.38 41.18
C LYS A 151 -11.40 51.29 41.59
N ALA A 152 -11.20 52.36 40.83
CA ALA A 152 -10.29 53.45 41.17
C ALA A 152 -10.71 54.09 42.51
N PRO A 153 -9.76 54.47 43.39
CA PRO A 153 -10.08 55.15 44.64
C PRO A 153 -10.55 56.59 44.35
N GLU A 154 -11.63 56.97 45.03
CA GLU A 154 -12.18 58.32 45.07
C GLU A 154 -11.13 59.31 45.62
N PRO A 155 -10.89 60.46 44.96
CA PRO A 155 -9.91 61.43 45.43
C PRO A 155 -10.44 62.19 46.65
N PRO A 156 -9.59 62.55 47.63
CA PRO A 156 -10.04 63.27 48.82
C PRO A 156 -10.41 64.71 48.48
N LEU A 157 -11.52 65.19 49.04
CA LEU A 157 -11.89 66.61 49.01
C LEU A 157 -10.82 67.45 49.73
N PRO A 158 -10.34 68.56 49.14
CA PRO A 158 -9.62 69.59 49.86
C PRO A 158 -10.57 70.45 50.69
N GLN A 159 -10.04 71.02 51.78
CA GLN A 159 -10.72 71.83 52.79
C GLN A 159 -11.44 73.07 52.24
#